data_AF-A0ABD4JK06-F1
#
_entry.id   AF-A0ABD4JK06-F1
#
_cell.length_a   1.000
_cell.length_b   1.000
_cell.length_c   1.000
_cell.angle_alpha   90.00
_cell.angle_beta   90.00
_cell.angle_gamma   90.00
#
_symmetry.space_group_name_H-M   'P 1'
#
loop_
_entity.id
_entity.type
_entity.pdbx_description
1 polymer ?
#
loop_
_entity_poly.entity_id
_entity_poly.type
_entity_poly.pdbx_seq_one_letter_code
_entity_poly.pdbx_strand_id
1 'polypeptide(L)'
;MREFLNEILAMAIIFICIWFYARKKQKELEPNANIKENLLKEFALKFDEVKPSDIKEFNELCEYLASKNLLYKFSKSTTKTEFLQAIKPKLKNEPKTDEGSVDATFLTSCALNLNSALAMGIYALCGDTYVLFLEDENRILGLVNLADKLNKNIILCDNGVSD
;
A
#
# COMPACT_ATOMS: atom_id res chain seq x y z
N MET A 1 -38.80 -16.22 -28.24
CA MET A 1 -38.75 -16.41 -26.77
C MET A 1 -37.71 -17.46 -26.34
N ARG A 2 -37.74 -18.71 -26.86
CA ARG A 2 -36.72 -19.73 -26.51
C ARG A 2 -35.29 -19.38 -26.93
N GLU A 3 -35.10 -18.81 -28.11
CA GLU A 3 -33.77 -18.40 -28.59
C GLU A 3 -33.16 -17.29 -27.71
N PHE A 4 -33.97 -16.30 -27.36
CA PHE A 4 -33.60 -15.22 -26.43
C PHE A 4 -33.23 -15.76 -25.03
N LEU A 5 -33.95 -16.77 -24.55
CA LEU A 5 -33.65 -17.43 -23.26
C LEU A 5 -32.33 -18.23 -23.31
N ASN A 6 -32.06 -18.88 -24.45
CA ASN A 6 -30.81 -19.63 -24.66
C ASN A 6 -29.59 -18.72 -24.76
N GLU A 7 -29.69 -17.56 -25.41
CA GLU A 7 -28.60 -16.56 -25.45
C GLU A 7 -28.29 -15.99 -24.07
N ILE A 8 -29.33 -15.65 -23.29
CA ILE A 8 -29.15 -15.17 -21.91
C ILE A 8 -28.49 -16.25 -21.05
N LEU A 9 -28.90 -17.51 -21.20
CA LEU A 9 -28.30 -18.63 -20.47
C LEU A 9 -26.84 -18.87 -20.89
N ALA A 10 -26.53 -18.81 -22.18
CA ALA A 10 -25.17 -18.97 -22.69
C ALA A 10 -24.26 -17.86 -22.15
N MET A 11 -24.72 -16.61 -22.14
CA MET A 11 -23.95 -15.52 -21.53
C MET A 11 -23.76 -15.69 -20.03
N ALA A 12 -24.79 -16.11 -19.29
CA ALA A 12 -24.66 -16.38 -17.86
C ALA A 12 -23.60 -17.47 -17.57
N ILE A 13 -23.56 -18.54 -18.37
CA ILE A 13 -22.55 -19.60 -18.24
C ILE A 13 -21.15 -19.05 -18.52
N ILE A 14 -20.98 -18.22 -19.55
CA ILE A 14 -19.69 -17.58 -19.86
C ILE A 14 -19.22 -16.72 -18.69
N PHE A 15 -20.10 -15.91 -18.10
CA PHE A 15 -19.77 -15.10 -16.92
C PHE A 15 -19.36 -15.95 -15.72
N ILE A 16 -20.04 -17.07 -15.48
CA ILE A 16 -19.68 -18.03 -14.43
C ILE A 16 -18.28 -18.62 -14.71
N CYS A 17 -18.00 -19.04 -15.94
CA CYS A 17 -16.68 -19.56 -16.32
C CYS A 17 -15.57 -18.53 -16.14
N ILE A 18 -15.79 -17.28 -16.55
CA ILE A 18 -14.83 -16.17 -16.36
C ILE A 18 -14.60 -15.94 -14.86
N TRP A 19 -15.65 -15.92 -14.06
CA TRP A 19 -15.55 -15.74 -12.61
C TRP A 19 -14.77 -16.86 -11.93
N PHE A 20 -15.04 -18.13 -12.27
CA PHE A 20 -14.29 -19.27 -11.76
C PHE A 20 -12.82 -19.23 -12.17
N TYR A 21 -12.54 -18.88 -13.42
CA TYR A 21 -11.17 -18.73 -13.91
C TYR A 21 -10.42 -17.62 -13.16
N ALA A 22 -11.02 -16.44 -13.02
CA ALA A 22 -10.43 -15.33 -12.27
C ALA A 22 -10.17 -15.70 -10.81
N ARG A 23 -11.12 -16.39 -10.16
CA ARG A 23 -10.99 -16.85 -8.78
C ARG A 23 -9.89 -17.90 -8.60
N LYS A 24 -9.73 -18.82 -9.57
CA LYS A 24 -8.66 -19.81 -9.54
C LYS A 24 -7.29 -19.14 -9.69
N LYS A 25 -7.16 -18.22 -10.65
CA LYS A 25 -5.93 -17.47 -10.86
C LYS A 25 -5.54 -16.62 -9.64
N GLN A 26 -6.52 -16.01 -8.96
CA GLN A 26 -6.28 -15.30 -7.69
C GLN A 26 -5.71 -16.22 -6.61
N LYS A 27 -6.24 -17.44 -6.45
CA LYS A 27 -5.70 -18.42 -5.49
C LYS A 27 -4.31 -18.91 -5.82
N GLU A 28 -3.96 -19.02 -7.11
CA GLU A 28 -2.62 -19.40 -7.55
C GLU A 28 -1.61 -18.26 -7.35
N LEU A 29 -2.07 -17.01 -7.42
CA LEU A 29 -1.26 -15.83 -7.14
C LEU A 29 -1.05 -15.63 -5.63
N GLU A 30 -1.99 -16.09 -4.78
CA GLU A 30 -1.80 -16.02 -3.32
C GLU A 30 -0.63 -16.93 -2.88
N PRO A 31 0.39 -16.37 -2.20
CA PRO A 31 1.45 -17.20 -1.64
C PRO A 31 0.85 -18.19 -0.65
N ASN A 32 1.36 -19.42 -0.65
CA ASN A 32 0.96 -20.40 0.35
C ASN A 32 1.27 -19.89 1.77
N ALA A 33 0.60 -20.43 2.80
CA ALA A 33 0.66 -19.90 4.16
C ALA A 33 2.08 -19.78 4.73
N ASN A 34 2.96 -20.75 4.46
CA ASN A 34 4.35 -20.72 4.93
C ASN A 34 5.17 -19.62 4.23
N ILE A 35 4.98 -19.45 2.92
CA ILE A 35 5.64 -18.38 2.16
C ILE A 35 5.12 -17.02 2.65
N LYS A 36 3.81 -16.88 2.81
CA LYS A 36 3.18 -15.66 3.34
C LYS A 36 3.77 -15.30 4.70
N GLU A 37 3.89 -16.26 5.62
CA GLU A 37 4.46 -16.03 6.94
C GLU A 37 5.92 -15.56 6.87
N ASN A 38 6.73 -16.17 6.01
CA ASN A 38 8.13 -15.75 5.82
C ASN A 38 8.22 -14.35 5.20
N LEU A 39 7.40 -14.04 4.19
CA LEU A 39 7.36 -12.71 3.59
C LEU A 39 6.94 -11.63 4.59
N LEU A 40 5.97 -11.91 5.46
CA LEU A 40 5.57 -10.99 6.53
C LEU A 40 6.70 -10.79 7.56
N LYS A 41 7.46 -11.85 7.88
CA LYS A 41 8.64 -11.75 8.76
C LYS A 41 9.74 -10.92 8.11
N GLU A 42 10.06 -11.17 6.84
CA GLU A 42 11.04 -10.39 6.07
C GLU A 42 10.64 -8.92 5.98
N PHE A 43 9.34 -8.64 5.80
CA PHE A 43 8.84 -7.27 5.79
C PHE A 43 9.00 -6.57 7.15
N ALA A 44 8.72 -7.25 8.26
CA ALA A 44 8.96 -6.69 9.60
C ALA A 44 10.46 -6.46 9.86
N LEU A 45 11.31 -7.40 9.45
CA LEU A 45 12.77 -7.28 9.57
C LEU A 45 13.32 -6.12 8.75
N LYS A 46 12.66 -5.73 7.67
CA LYS A 46 12.99 -4.48 6.98
C LYS A 46 12.82 -3.27 7.86
N PHE A 47 12.15 -3.31 9.01
CA PHE A 47 12.10 -2.23 10.01
C PHE A 47 12.90 -2.54 11.28
N ASP A 48 13.80 -3.52 11.23
CA ASP A 48 14.54 -4.03 12.39
C ASP A 48 13.62 -4.60 13.49
N GLU A 49 12.41 -5.02 13.08
CA GLU A 49 11.35 -5.49 13.96
C GLU A 49 11.12 -6.99 13.83
N VAL A 50 10.81 -7.62 14.97
CA VAL A 50 10.41 -9.03 15.01
C VAL A 50 8.91 -9.11 14.90
N LYS A 51 8.40 -9.76 13.85
CA LYS A 51 6.97 -9.98 13.65
C LYS A 51 6.39 -10.83 14.81
N PRO A 52 5.39 -10.33 15.55
CA PRO A 52 4.61 -11.14 16.49
C PRO A 52 3.99 -12.37 15.83
N SER A 53 3.89 -13.49 16.55
CA SER A 53 3.42 -14.77 16.01
C SER A 53 1.93 -14.81 15.68
N ASP A 54 1.14 -13.95 16.32
CA ASP A 54 -0.29 -13.77 16.15
C ASP A 54 -0.69 -13.00 14.89
N ILE A 55 0.19 -12.14 14.37
CA ILE A 55 -0.02 -11.38 13.13
C ILE A 55 0.02 -12.30 11.91
N LYS A 56 -1.10 -12.42 11.20
CA LYS A 56 -1.23 -13.29 10.01
C LYS A 56 -1.50 -12.52 8.73
N GLU A 57 -1.97 -11.29 8.87
CA GLU A 57 -2.31 -10.44 7.73
C GLU A 57 -1.36 -9.25 7.58
N PHE A 58 -1.17 -8.80 6.35
CA PHE A 58 -0.33 -7.64 6.06
C PHE A 58 -0.88 -6.36 6.70
N ASN A 59 -2.21 -6.21 6.74
CA ASN A 59 -2.85 -5.06 7.39
C ASN A 59 -2.55 -5.01 8.89
N GLU A 60 -2.64 -6.15 9.58
CA GLU A 60 -2.28 -6.27 10.99
C GLU A 60 -0.79 -5.93 11.22
N LEU A 61 0.09 -6.37 10.30
CA LEU A 61 1.50 -6.00 10.34
C LEU A 61 1.71 -4.48 10.19
N CYS A 62 1.04 -3.84 9.24
CA CYS A 62 1.10 -2.39 9.07
C CYS A 62 0.58 -1.66 10.31
N GLU A 63 -0.50 -2.13 10.94
CA GLU A 63 -1.01 -1.54 12.18
C GLU A 63 -0.05 -1.70 13.36
N TYR A 64 0.59 -2.86 13.47
CA TYR A 64 1.64 -3.10 14.46
C TYR A 64 2.83 -2.15 14.25
N LEU A 65 3.35 -2.03 13.03
CA LEU A 65 4.46 -1.12 12.73
C LEU A 65 4.07 0.35 12.96
N ALA A 66 2.84 0.74 12.63
CA ALA A 66 2.31 2.07 12.93
C ALA A 66 2.22 2.32 14.45
N SER A 67 1.82 1.32 15.25
CA SER A 67 1.76 1.43 16.72
C SER A 67 3.15 1.65 17.36
N LYS A 68 4.21 1.27 16.65
CA LYS A 68 5.60 1.50 17.03
C LYS A 68 6.17 2.83 16.49
N ASN A 69 5.35 3.66 15.86
CA ASN A 69 5.76 4.90 15.19
C ASN A 69 6.76 4.70 14.05
N LEU A 70 6.81 3.50 13.46
CA LEU A 70 7.66 3.20 12.31
C LEU A 70 6.99 3.58 10.98
N LEU A 71 5.65 3.57 10.98
CA LEU A 71 4.82 4.01 9.86
C LEU A 71 3.92 5.15 10.32
N TYR A 72 3.67 6.11 9.44
CA TYR A 72 2.72 7.17 9.72
C TYR A 72 1.33 6.80 9.20
N LYS A 73 0.34 6.70 10.09
CA LYS A 73 -1.05 6.38 9.77
C LYS A 73 -1.85 7.67 9.62
N PHE A 74 -2.59 7.80 8.52
CA PHE A 74 -3.46 8.95 8.25
C PHE A 74 -4.74 8.52 7.55
N SER A 75 -5.71 9.42 7.43
CA SER A 75 -6.98 9.15 6.75
C SER A 75 -7.30 10.26 5.75
N LYS A 76 -8.37 10.09 4.97
CA LYS A 76 -8.90 11.16 4.11
C LYS A 76 -9.31 12.42 4.87
N SER A 77 -9.65 12.29 6.15
CA SER A 77 -10.02 13.43 7.00
C SER A 77 -8.80 14.15 7.59
N THR A 78 -7.60 13.56 7.50
CA THR A 78 -6.37 14.21 7.94
C THR A 78 -6.12 15.46 7.11
N THR A 79 -5.92 16.59 7.78
CA THR A 79 -5.63 17.86 7.12
C THR A 79 -4.20 17.88 6.59
N LYS A 80 -3.95 18.65 5.53
CA LYS A 80 -2.59 18.83 4.99
C LYS A 80 -1.62 19.35 6.05
N THR A 81 -2.08 20.21 6.96
CA THR A 81 -1.28 20.75 8.07
C THR A 81 -0.91 19.69 9.11
N GLU A 82 -1.86 18.86 9.55
CA GLU A 82 -1.60 17.75 10.48
C GLU A 82 -0.62 16.74 9.87
N PHE A 83 -0.81 16.41 8.59
CA PHE A 83 0.09 15.52 7.86
C PHE A 83 1.51 16.07 7.82
N LEU A 84 1.65 17.36 7.47
CA LEU A 84 2.96 18.02 7.42
C LEU A 84 3.67 18.05 8.74
N GLN A 85 2.97 18.32 9.85
CA GLN A 85 3.59 18.30 11.17
C GLN A 85 4.20 16.95 11.51
N ALA A 86 3.58 15.85 11.07
CA ALA A 86 4.09 14.50 11.31
C ALA A 86 5.35 14.18 10.48
N ILE A 87 5.45 14.71 9.26
CA ILE A 87 6.56 14.39 8.35
C ILE A 87 7.63 15.50 8.24
N LYS A 88 7.39 16.67 8.86
CA LYS A 88 8.28 17.82 8.91
C LYS A 88 9.77 17.49 9.15
N PRO A 89 10.15 16.62 10.11
CA PRO A 89 11.57 16.31 10.32
C PRO A 89 12.22 15.54 9.16
N LYS A 90 11.44 14.98 8.23
CA LYS A 90 11.91 14.21 7.07
C LYS A 90 11.97 15.06 5.79
N LEU A 91 11.45 16.29 5.83
CA LEU A 91 11.41 17.21 4.70
C LEU A 91 12.62 18.14 4.71
N LYS A 92 13.16 18.40 3.52
CA LYS A 92 14.19 19.41 3.26
C LYS A 92 13.60 20.82 3.24
N ASN A 93 12.43 20.97 2.61
CA ASN A 93 11.67 22.22 2.53
C ASN A 93 10.19 21.93 2.82
N GLU A 94 9.48 22.87 3.43
CA GLU A 94 8.05 22.70 3.62
C GLU A 94 7.29 23.06 2.34
N PRO A 95 6.54 22.11 1.74
CA PRO A 95 5.64 22.42 0.64
C PRO A 95 4.55 23.38 1.11
N LYS A 96 4.07 24.22 0.18
CA LYS A 96 2.98 25.15 0.47
C LYS A 96 1.73 24.36 0.85
N THR A 97 1.08 24.80 1.92
CA THR A 97 -0.18 24.27 2.38
C THR A 97 -1.30 25.26 2.19
N ASP A 98 -2.41 24.75 1.68
CA ASP A 98 -3.73 25.34 1.71
C ASP A 98 -4.60 24.63 2.77
N GLU A 99 -5.78 25.20 3.05
CA GLU A 99 -6.79 24.52 3.85
C GLU A 99 -7.39 23.38 3.02
N GLY A 100 -7.23 22.14 3.50
CA GLY A 100 -7.76 20.97 2.80
C GLY A 100 -7.29 19.64 3.36
N SER A 101 -7.89 18.57 2.83
CA SER A 101 -7.49 17.19 3.07
C SER A 101 -6.27 16.81 2.22
N VAL A 102 -5.52 15.81 2.67
CA VAL A 102 -4.42 15.22 1.89
C VAL A 102 -4.92 14.71 0.53
N ASP A 103 -4.32 15.20 -0.55
CA ASP A 103 -4.60 14.79 -1.93
C ASP A 103 -3.31 14.30 -2.63
N ALA A 104 -3.47 13.72 -3.82
CA ALA A 104 -2.34 13.17 -4.58
C ALA A 104 -1.29 14.24 -4.94
N THR A 105 -1.72 15.45 -5.31
CA THR A 105 -0.82 16.55 -5.69
C THR A 105 0.03 17.02 -4.50
N PHE A 106 -0.59 17.11 -3.32
CA PHE A 106 0.09 17.43 -2.08
C PHE A 106 1.09 16.35 -1.69
N LEU A 107 0.73 15.06 -1.80
CA LEU A 107 1.66 13.94 -1.52
C LEU A 107 2.87 13.96 -2.45
N THR A 108 2.68 14.21 -3.74
CA THR A 108 3.78 14.41 -4.69
C THR A 108 4.65 15.60 -4.29
N SER A 109 4.04 16.72 -3.88
CA SER A 109 4.79 17.88 -3.42
C SER A 109 5.59 17.58 -2.15
N CYS A 110 5.06 16.75 -1.24
CA CYS A 110 5.81 16.30 -0.07
C CYS A 110 6.98 15.40 -0.46
N ALA A 111 6.76 14.45 -1.37
CA ALA A 111 7.80 13.55 -1.88
C ALA A 111 8.97 14.34 -2.49
N LEU A 112 8.67 15.28 -3.40
CA LEU A 112 9.67 16.16 -4.02
C LEU A 112 10.50 16.99 -3.04
N ASN A 113 9.97 17.25 -1.85
CA ASN A 113 10.65 18.04 -0.82
C ASN A 113 11.21 17.17 0.31
N LEU A 114 11.24 15.85 0.17
CA LEU A 114 11.95 14.98 1.10
C LEU A 114 13.46 15.23 1.05
N ASN A 115 14.14 14.88 2.15
CA ASN A 115 15.59 14.78 2.14
C ASN A 115 16.03 13.81 1.03
N SER A 116 17.08 14.15 0.28
CA SER A 116 17.45 13.48 -0.99
C SER A 116 17.77 11.99 -0.90
N ALA A 117 17.88 11.44 0.31
CA ALA A 117 18.11 10.01 0.55
C ALA A 117 16.81 9.25 0.87
N LEU A 118 15.67 9.94 0.99
CA LEU A 118 14.38 9.35 1.39
C LEU A 118 13.42 9.29 0.21
N ALA A 119 12.68 8.19 0.14
CA ALA A 119 11.55 8.01 -0.73
C ALA A 119 10.26 7.95 0.09
N MET A 120 9.13 8.00 -0.61
CA MET A 120 7.80 7.92 -0.01
C MET A 120 6.99 6.80 -0.66
N GLY A 121 6.46 5.90 0.17
CA GLY A 121 5.51 4.87 -0.25
C GLY A 121 4.20 5.01 0.51
N ILE A 122 3.08 4.68 -0.14
CA ILE A 122 1.74 4.72 0.48
C ILE A 122 1.03 3.40 0.26
N TYR A 123 0.42 2.88 1.32
CA TYR A 123 -0.45 1.71 1.25
C TYR A 123 -1.83 2.04 1.81
N ALA A 124 -2.86 1.65 1.04
CA ALA A 124 -4.24 1.71 1.49
C ALA A 124 -4.53 0.50 2.40
N LEU A 125 -4.81 0.78 3.66
CA LEU A 125 -5.01 -0.25 4.70
C LEU A 125 -6.40 -0.89 4.58
N CYS A 126 -7.42 -0.19 5.10
CA CYS A 126 -8.82 -0.57 5.06
C CYS A 126 -9.67 0.69 5.21
N GLY A 127 -10.77 0.77 4.45
CA GLY A 127 -11.62 1.97 4.41
C GLY A 127 -10.85 3.19 3.93
N ASP A 128 -11.01 4.31 4.64
CA ASP A 128 -10.37 5.59 4.33
C ASP A 128 -9.03 5.80 5.05
N THR A 129 -8.37 4.70 5.44
CA THR A 129 -7.11 4.72 6.21
C THR A 129 -5.92 4.33 5.34
N TYR A 130 -4.85 5.09 5.47
CA TYR A 130 -3.59 4.91 4.76
C TYR A 130 -2.43 4.83 5.73
N VAL A 131 -1.36 4.16 5.29
CA VAL A 131 -0.05 4.20 5.95
C VAL A 131 0.98 4.72 4.97
N LEU A 132 1.85 5.57 5.49
CA LEU A 132 2.97 6.19 4.82
C LEU A 132 4.27 5.53 5.27
N PHE A 133 5.06 5.09 4.29
CA PHE A 133 6.42 4.62 4.43
C PHE A 133 7.37 5.77 4.07
N LEU A 134 8.25 6.15 5.00
CA LEU A 134 9.27 7.19 4.81
C LEU A 134 10.64 6.61 5.18
N GLU A 135 11.30 6.04 4.19
CA GLU A 135 12.54 5.30 4.34
C GLU A 135 13.48 5.60 3.16
N ASP A 136 14.71 5.09 3.21
CA ASP A 136 15.62 5.20 2.07
C ASP A 136 15.06 4.50 0.82
N GLU A 137 15.46 4.99 -0.35
CA GLU A 137 14.95 4.52 -1.64
C GLU A 137 15.13 3.00 -1.81
N ASN A 138 16.31 2.47 -1.46
CA ASN A 138 16.60 1.03 -1.57
C ASN A 138 15.70 0.20 -0.65
N ARG A 139 15.47 0.67 0.57
CA ARG A 139 14.58 0.03 1.55
C ARG A 139 13.14 0.08 1.08
N ILE A 140 12.66 1.21 0.55
CA ILE A 140 11.31 1.32 -0.01
C ILE A 140 11.11 0.41 -1.21
N LEU A 141 12.05 0.34 -2.14
CA LEU A 141 11.99 -0.61 -3.27
C LEU A 141 11.95 -2.06 -2.76
N GLY A 142 12.73 -2.37 -1.72
CA GLY A 142 12.66 -3.65 -1.02
C GLY A 142 11.28 -3.95 -0.42
N LEU A 143 10.65 -2.95 0.22
CA LEU A 143 9.30 -3.07 0.78
C LEU A 143 8.25 -3.27 -0.32
N VAL A 144 8.33 -2.55 -1.43
CA VAL A 144 7.45 -2.72 -2.60
C VAL A 144 7.56 -4.14 -3.15
N ASN A 145 8.78 -4.63 -3.35
CA ASN A 145 9.00 -5.99 -3.85
C ASN A 145 8.45 -7.07 -2.91
N LEU A 146 8.55 -6.88 -1.60
CA LEU A 146 7.97 -7.81 -0.62
C LEU A 146 6.45 -7.72 -0.58
N ALA A 147 5.89 -6.51 -0.68
CA ALA A 147 4.45 -6.28 -0.74
C ALA A 147 3.83 -6.90 -2.01
N ASP A 148 4.49 -6.75 -3.16
CA ASP A 148 4.05 -7.35 -4.44
C ASP A 148 3.95 -8.88 -4.34
N LYS A 149 4.95 -9.53 -3.73
CA LYS A 149 4.91 -10.97 -3.43
C LYS A 149 3.78 -11.39 -2.48
N LEU A 150 3.26 -10.45 -1.69
CA LEU A 150 2.08 -10.61 -0.83
C LEU A 150 0.76 -10.23 -1.55
N ASN A 151 0.82 -9.90 -2.84
CA ASN A 151 -0.26 -9.31 -3.63
C ASN A 151 -0.81 -8.00 -3.02
N LYS A 152 0.09 -7.17 -2.47
CA LYS A 152 -0.20 -5.87 -1.87
C LYS A 152 0.49 -4.77 -2.68
N ASN A 153 -0.25 -3.70 -2.95
CA ASN A 153 0.24 -2.61 -3.78
C ASN A 153 0.62 -1.42 -2.91
N ILE A 154 1.93 -1.18 -2.79
CA ILE A 154 2.46 0.08 -2.23
C ILE A 154 2.68 1.03 -3.40
N ILE A 155 2.05 2.20 -3.34
CA ILE A 155 2.19 3.26 -4.35
C ILE A 155 3.40 4.10 -3.99
N LEU A 156 4.39 4.16 -4.88
CA LEU A 156 5.51 5.08 -4.75
C LEU A 156 5.07 6.48 -5.14
N CYS A 157 5.38 7.46 -4.31
CA CYS A 157 5.24 8.87 -4.68
C CYS A 157 6.54 9.28 -5.34
N ASP A 158 6.46 9.58 -6.63
CA ASP A 158 7.63 9.91 -7.45
C ASP A 158 8.28 11.23 -6.98
N ASN A 159 9.61 11.23 -6.94
CA ASN A 159 10.45 12.41 -6.70
C ASN A 159 10.80 13.14 -8.01
N GLY A 160 10.17 12.79 -9.14
CA GLY A 160 10.29 13.54 -10.39
C GLY A 160 11.68 13.47 -11.02
N VAL A 161 12.40 12.35 -10.84
CA VAL A 161 13.58 12.05 -11.67
C VAL A 161 13.24 10.84 -12.52
N SER A 162 12.48 11.12 -13.59
CA SER A 162 12.56 10.32 -14.81
C SER A 162 13.88 10.67 -15.48
N ASP A 163 14.80 9.71 -15.56
CA ASP A 163 15.79 9.67 -16.64
C ASP A 163 15.15 9.08 -17.91
#